data_AF-A0A7V9S980-F1
#
_entry.id   AF-A0A7V9S980-F1
#
_cell.length_a   1.000
_cell.length_b   1.000
_cell.length_c   1.000
_cell.angle_alpha   90.00
_cell.angle_beta   90.00
_cell.angle_gamma   90.00
#
_symmetry.space_group_name_H-M   'P 1'
#
loop_
_entity.id
_entity.type
_entity.pdbx_description
1 polymer ?
#
loop_
_entity_poly.entity_id
_entity_poly.type
_entity_poly.pdbx_seq_one_letter_code
_entity_poly.pdbx_strand_id
1 'polypeptide(L)'
;DMRDAPSLVIVPYLQKAGAIIRAFDPEGHKEAAKHMQLDYRADTYDALEGADGVVILTEWNEFRALDFAKVTAALKTPLMIDLRNIYRPAQMAENGFRYISVGRS
;
A
#
# COMPACT_ATOMS: atom_id res chain seq x y z
N ASP A 1 11.01 12.95 -4.05
CA ASP A 1 11.71 13.52 -2.87
C ASP A 1 11.06 12.94 -1.63
N MET A 2 11.83 12.29 -0.76
CA MET A 2 11.30 11.59 0.42
C MET A 2 11.05 12.52 1.61
N ARG A 3 11.65 13.73 1.63
CA ARG A 3 11.68 14.61 2.81
C ARG A 3 10.30 15.12 3.22
N ASP A 4 9.40 15.28 2.25
CA ASP A 4 8.02 15.74 2.47
C ASP A 4 6.99 14.65 2.11
N ALA A 5 7.41 13.37 2.10
CA ALA A 5 6.54 12.28 1.68
C ALA A 5 5.41 12.04 2.70
N PRO A 6 4.14 11.87 2.25
CA PRO A 6 3.02 11.54 3.15
C PRO A 6 3.25 10.28 3.99
N SER A 7 4.08 9.35 3.52
CA SER A 7 4.47 8.14 4.24
C SER A 7 5.18 8.44 5.56
N LEU A 8 5.95 9.53 5.66
CA LEU A 8 6.62 9.96 6.90
C LEU A 8 5.64 10.37 8.01
N VAL A 9 4.39 10.66 7.67
CA VAL A 9 3.34 11.00 8.64
C VAL A 9 2.44 9.81 8.91
N ILE A 10 1.97 9.15 7.85
CA ILE A 10 0.99 8.07 7.94
C ILE A 10 1.57 6.83 8.63
N VAL A 11 2.79 6.43 8.25
CA VAL A 11 3.39 5.19 8.78
C VAL A 11 3.64 5.29 10.29
N PRO A 12 4.26 6.36 10.85
CA PRO A 12 4.41 6.47 12.30
C PRO A 12 3.08 6.53 13.04
N TYR A 13 2.04 7.13 12.45
CA TYR A 13 0.70 7.15 13.06
C TYR A 13 0.12 5.73 13.18
N LEU A 14 0.21 4.93 12.11
CA LEU A 14 -0.25 3.54 12.12
C LEU A 14 0.54 2.67 13.10
N GLN A 15 1.87 2.83 13.13
CA GLN A 15 2.72 2.11 14.09
C GLN A 15 2.37 2.47 15.55
N LYS A 16 2.14 3.76 15.84
CA LYS A 16 1.68 4.21 17.17
C LYS A 16 0.32 3.62 17.55
N ALA A 17 -0.54 3.35 16.56
CA ALA A 17 -1.82 2.67 16.76
C ALA A 17 -1.69 1.14 16.88
N GLY A 18 -0.47 0.59 16.82
CA GLY A 18 -0.19 -0.85 16.99
C GLY A 18 -0.12 -1.66 15.69
N ALA A 19 -0.15 -1.01 14.52
CA ALA A 19 -0.03 -1.71 13.25
C ALA A 19 1.40 -2.20 13.00
N ILE A 20 1.53 -3.41 12.46
CA ILE A 20 2.79 -3.94 11.93
C ILE A 20 2.87 -3.58 10.46
N ILE A 21 3.89 -2.81 10.08
CA ILE A 21 4.02 -2.26 8.72
C ILE A 21 5.13 -2.97 7.96
N ARG A 22 4.75 -3.54 6.83
CA ARG A 22 5.66 -3.96 5.76
C ARG A 22 5.57 -2.95 4.62
N ALA A 23 6.68 -2.62 4.01
CA ALA A 23 6.74 -1.59 2.98
C ALA A 23 7.52 -2.06 1.76
N PHE A 24 7.06 -1.64 0.59
CA PHE A 24 7.79 -1.80 -0.66
C PHE A 24 7.71 -0.48 -1.42
N ASP A 25 8.84 -0.07 -1.98
CA ASP A 25 8.94 1.08 -2.89
C ASP A 25 9.94 0.71 -4.00
N PRO A 26 9.50 0.58 -5.26
CA PRO A 26 10.35 0.13 -6.35
C PRO A 26 11.55 1.05 -6.60
N GLU A 27 11.39 2.35 -6.34
CA GLU A 27 12.40 3.38 -6.64
C GLU A 27 13.00 4.00 -5.36
N GLY A 28 12.30 3.89 -4.23
CA GLY A 28 12.57 4.68 -3.03
C GLY A 28 13.14 3.92 -1.82
N HIS A 29 13.23 2.59 -1.83
CA HIS A 29 13.50 1.83 -0.59
C HIS A 29 14.81 2.24 0.13
N LYS A 30 15.90 2.53 -0.59
CA LYS A 30 17.19 2.92 0.03
C LYS A 30 17.13 4.28 0.70
N GLU A 31 16.47 5.25 0.08
CA GLU A 31 16.31 6.59 0.67
C GLU A 31 15.28 6.57 1.79
N ALA A 32 14.17 5.84 1.60
CA ALA A 32 13.14 5.68 2.62
C ALA A 32 13.69 5.05 3.90
N ALA A 33 14.58 4.05 3.78
CA ALA A 33 15.23 3.41 4.92
C ALA A 33 16.11 4.35 5.76
N LYS A 34 16.56 5.48 5.21
CA LYS A 34 17.29 6.51 5.97
C LYS A 34 16.37 7.35 6.86
N HIS A 35 15.08 7.41 6.52
CA HIS A 35 14.10 8.24 7.21
C HIS A 35 13.14 7.41 8.09
N MET A 36 12.92 6.15 7.76
CA MET A 36 12.02 5.25 8.50
C MET A 36 12.59 3.85 8.62
N GLN A 37 12.48 3.26 9.81
CA GLN A 37 12.81 1.85 10.03
C GLN A 37 11.53 1.01 9.90
N LEU A 38 11.41 0.28 8.79
CA LEU A 38 10.28 -0.60 8.48
C LEU A 38 10.79 -1.97 8.02
N ASP A 39 9.91 -2.96 8.02
CA ASP A 39 10.14 -4.22 7.33
C ASP A 39 9.99 -3.99 5.83
N TYR A 40 11.10 -3.62 5.18
CA TYR A 40 11.14 -3.43 3.73
C TYR A 40 11.18 -4.78 3.03
N ARG A 41 10.25 -4.98 2.10
CA ARG A 41 10.05 -6.23 1.36
C ARG A 41 10.65 -6.16 -0.02
N ALA A 42 10.91 -7.31 -0.62
CA ALA A 42 11.64 -7.40 -1.88
C ALA A 42 10.80 -6.95 -3.08
N ASP A 43 9.50 -7.21 -3.03
CA ASP A 43 8.55 -6.86 -4.07
C ASP A 43 7.15 -6.60 -3.50
N THR A 44 6.24 -6.15 -4.37
CA THR A 44 4.86 -5.84 -4.00
C THR A 44 4.13 -7.04 -3.39
N TYR A 45 4.25 -8.25 -3.94
CA TYR A 45 3.49 -9.41 -3.48
C TYR A 45 4.01 -9.96 -2.16
N ASP A 46 5.33 -9.94 -1.97
CA ASP A 46 5.97 -10.27 -0.70
C ASP A 46 5.52 -9.31 0.44
N ALA A 47 5.26 -8.05 0.13
CA ALA A 47 4.68 -7.10 1.08
C ALA A 47 3.24 -7.41 1.49
N LEU A 48 2.48 -8.07 0.61
CA LEU A 48 1.06 -8.35 0.82
C LEU A 48 0.80 -9.67 1.56
N GLU A 49 1.74 -10.61 1.52
CA GLU A 49 1.53 -11.98 1.98
C GLU A 49 1.06 -12.08 3.45
N GLY A 50 -0.19 -12.48 3.66
CA GLY A 50 -0.81 -12.59 4.99
C GLY A 50 -1.07 -11.25 5.69
N ALA A 51 -1.03 -10.12 5.00
CA ALA A 51 -1.41 -8.82 5.55
C ALA A 51 -2.94 -8.68 5.66
N ASP A 52 -3.40 -7.85 6.62
CA ASP A 52 -4.83 -7.60 6.84
C ASP A 52 -5.42 -6.59 5.84
N GLY A 53 -4.57 -5.87 5.11
CA GLY A 53 -4.93 -4.93 4.06
C GLY A 53 -3.71 -4.21 3.49
N VAL A 54 -3.93 -3.45 2.42
CA VAL A 54 -2.88 -2.67 1.74
C VAL A 54 -3.25 -1.19 1.67
N VAL A 55 -2.24 -0.33 1.80
CA VAL A 55 -2.36 1.12 1.61
C VAL A 55 -1.44 1.58 0.47
N ILE A 56 -1.99 2.25 -0.54
CA ILE A 56 -1.23 2.83 -1.65
C ILE A 56 -0.93 4.30 -1.32
N LEU A 57 0.36 4.60 -1.12
CA LEU A 57 0.85 5.93 -0.74
C LEU A 57 1.55 6.68 -1.87
N THR A 58 2.01 5.96 -2.89
CA THR A 58 2.68 6.48 -4.08
C THR A 58 2.08 5.86 -5.34
N GLU A 59 2.14 6.56 -6.48
CA GLU A 59 1.43 6.20 -7.71
C GLU A 59 2.31 5.55 -8.78
N TRP A 60 3.34 4.81 -8.36
CA TRP A 60 4.25 4.11 -9.26
C TRP A 60 3.48 3.22 -10.26
N ASN A 61 3.97 3.14 -11.50
CA ASN A 61 3.31 2.38 -12.56
C ASN A 61 3.17 0.89 -12.21
N GLU A 62 4.12 0.33 -11.45
CA GLU A 62 4.03 -1.03 -10.92
C GLU A 62 2.72 -1.26 -10.15
N PHE A 63 2.30 -0.28 -9.35
CA PHE A 63 1.08 -0.37 -8.57
C PHE A 63 -0.18 -0.13 -9.39
N ARG A 64 -0.09 0.33 -10.64
CA ARG A 64 -1.23 0.48 -11.55
C ARG A 64 -1.53 -0.79 -12.36
N ALA A 65 -0.58 -1.71 -12.39
CA ALA A 65 -0.63 -2.94 -13.17
C ALA A 65 -0.63 -4.20 -12.29
N LEU A 66 -1.19 -4.10 -11.07
CA LEU A 66 -1.25 -5.23 -10.16
C LEU A 66 -2.22 -6.30 -10.67
N ASP A 67 -1.83 -7.55 -10.47
CA ASP A 67 -2.72 -8.68 -10.65
C ASP A 67 -3.65 -8.78 -9.44
N PHE A 68 -4.88 -8.32 -9.59
CA PHE A 68 -5.87 -8.29 -8.52
C PHE A 68 -6.18 -9.67 -7.93
N ALA A 69 -6.11 -10.74 -8.73
CA ALA A 69 -6.33 -12.09 -8.22
C ALA A 69 -5.21 -12.50 -7.27
N LYS A 70 -3.95 -12.14 -7.58
CA LYS A 70 -2.82 -12.38 -6.67
C LYS A 70 -2.90 -11.52 -5.41
N VAL A 71 -3.29 -10.26 -5.54
CA VAL A 71 -3.41 -9.36 -4.38
C VAL A 71 -4.50 -9.84 -3.43
N THR A 72 -5.68 -10.22 -3.94
CA THR A 72 -6.76 -10.76 -3.09
C THR A 72 -6.39 -12.09 -2.44
N ALA A 73 -5.67 -12.97 -3.14
CA ALA A 73 -5.20 -14.24 -2.59
C ALA A 73 -4.13 -14.07 -1.49
N ALA A 74 -3.26 -13.07 -1.61
CA ALA A 74 -2.19 -12.80 -0.63
C ALA A 74 -2.72 -12.17 0.67
N LEU A 75 -3.77 -11.35 0.58
CA LEU A 75 -4.33 -10.66 1.74
C LEU A 75 -5.29 -11.56 2.54
N LYS A 76 -5.25 -11.46 3.88
CA LYS A 76 -6.25 -12.11 4.76
C LYS A 76 -7.66 -11.55 4.56
N THR A 77 -7.72 -10.26 4.27
CA THR A 77 -8.94 -9.53 3.93
C THR A 77 -8.60 -8.66 2.73
N PRO A 78 -9.39 -8.69 1.63
CA PRO A 78 -9.10 -7.92 0.42
C PRO A 78 -9.43 -6.43 0.63
N LEU A 79 -8.80 -5.80 1.62
CA LEU A 79 -8.91 -4.37 1.92
C LEU A 79 -7.81 -3.62 1.18
N MET A 80 -8.21 -2.67 0.35
CA MET A 80 -7.28 -1.74 -0.29
C MET A 80 -7.68 -0.29 0.01
N ILE A 81 -6.75 0.48 0.55
CA ILE A 81 -6.88 1.91 0.81
C ILE A 81 -5.98 2.65 -0.18
N ASP A 82 -6.56 3.30 -1.18
CA ASP A 82 -5.82 4.01 -2.21
C ASP A 82 -5.86 5.53 -1.97
N LEU A 83 -4.75 6.08 -1.48
CA LEU A 83 -4.61 7.51 -1.23
C LEU A 83 -4.12 8.29 -2.46
N ARG A 84 -3.87 7.59 -3.57
CA ARG A 84 -3.43 8.16 -4.85
C ARG A 84 -4.48 8.03 -5.95
N ASN A 85 -5.60 7.38 -5.66
CA ASN A 85 -6.78 7.31 -6.52
C ASN A 85 -6.46 6.68 -7.90
N ILE A 86 -5.49 5.77 -7.95
CA ILE A 86 -5.01 5.11 -9.17
C ILE A 86 -6.01 4.09 -9.72
N TYR A 87 -6.88 3.54 -8.88
CA TYR A 87 -7.95 2.63 -9.30
C TYR A 87 -9.35 3.25 -9.23
N ARG A 88 -10.28 2.70 -10.03
CA ARG A 88 -11.70 3.09 -10.03
C ARG A 88 -12.48 2.24 -9.02
N PRO A 89 -13.35 2.83 -8.18
CA PRO A 89 -14.11 2.08 -7.19
C PRO A 89 -14.90 0.88 -7.76
N ALA A 90 -15.59 1.06 -8.89
CA ALA A 90 -16.36 -0.01 -9.53
C ALA A 90 -15.48 -1.21 -9.93
N GLN A 91 -14.32 -0.94 -10.55
CA GLN A 91 -13.36 -1.99 -10.93
C GLN A 91 -12.87 -2.77 -9.70
N MET A 92 -12.58 -2.08 -8.60
CA MET A 92 -12.10 -2.72 -7.38
C MET A 92 -13.18 -3.56 -6.70
N ALA A 93 -14.43 -3.07 -6.70
CA ALA A 93 -15.58 -3.82 -6.20
C ALA A 93 -15.84 -5.10 -7.03
N GLU A 94 -15.76 -5.02 -8.36
CA GLU A 94 -15.87 -6.19 -9.26
C GLU A 94 -14.77 -7.23 -9.00
N ASN A 95 -13.60 -6.80 -8.54
CA ASN A 95 -12.48 -7.67 -8.17
C ASN A 95 -12.50 -8.11 -6.69
N GLY A 96 -13.60 -7.87 -5.97
CA GLY A 96 -13.81 -8.38 -4.62
C GLY A 96 -13.10 -7.60 -3.51
N PHE A 97 -12.61 -6.39 -3.79
CA PHE A 97 -11.99 -5.55 -2.77
C PHE A 97 -13.00 -4.76 -1.95
N ARG A 98 -12.77 -4.69 -0.64
CA ARG A 98 -13.22 -3.55 0.16
C ARG A 98 -12.28 -2.38 -0.15
N TYR A 99 -12.71 -1.51 -1.04
CA TYR A 99 -11.90 -0.41 -1.55
C TYR A 99 -12.26 0.93 -0.90
N ILE A 100 -11.26 1.64 -0.38
CA ILE A 100 -11.39 2.98 0.20
C ILE A 100 -10.51 3.92 -0.62
N SER A 101 -11.06 5.06 -1.03
CA SER A 101 -10.34 6.05 -1.83
C SER A 101 -10.69 7.47 -1.39
N VAL A 102 -9.84 8.44 -1.71
CA VAL A 102 -9.96 9.80 -1.18
C VAL A 102 -10.87 10.64 -2.08
N GLY A 103 -11.88 11.28 -1.48
CA GLY A 103 -12.76 12.23 -2.18
C GLY A 103 -13.68 11.59 -3.23
N ARG A 104 -13.99 10.29 -3.08
CA ARG A 104 -14.86 9.52 -3.96
C ARG A 104 -15.88 8.76 -3.10
N SER A 105 -17.12 8.66 -3.59
CA SER A 105 -18.24 7.93 -2.97
C SER A 105 -18.63 6.73 -3.80
#